data_AF-A0A415M9A8-F1
#
_entry.id   AF-A0A415M9A8-F1
#
_cell.length_a   1.000
_cell.length_b   1.000
_cell.length_c   1.000
_cell.angle_alpha   90.00
_cell.angle_beta   90.00
_cell.angle_gamma   90.00
#
_symmetry.space_group_name_H-M   'P 1'
#
loop_
_entity.id
_entity.type
_entity.pdbx_description
1 polymer ?
#
loop_
_entity_poly.entity_id
_entity_poly.type
_entity_poly.pdbx_seq_one_letter_code
_entity_poly.pdbx_strand_id
1 'polypeptide(L)'
;MGVGFTTHDNFDFSVNIQRGDFVSLDVDNDGDWDHMGFVTNVDFMYEDGYHYQENETGKYLDYKIAQHSDNYNAWASEEVNHWDEQEGDGARYGRVRR
;
A
#
# COMPACT_ATOMS: atom_id res chain seq x y z
N MET A 1 -13.34 -8.91 -11.99
CA MET A 1 -12.74 -7.82 -11.21
C MET A 1 -13.03 -8.08 -9.75
N GLY A 2 -11.99 -8.24 -8.95
CA GLY A 2 -12.07 -8.50 -7.53
C GLY A 2 -10.69 -8.40 -6.89
N VAL A 3 -10.62 -8.65 -5.59
CA VAL A 3 -9.35 -8.72 -4.87
C VAL A 3 -8.64 -10.01 -5.28
N GLY A 4 -7.47 -9.86 -5.92
CA GLY A 4 -6.68 -10.98 -6.45
C GLY A 4 -5.42 -11.31 -5.64
N PHE A 5 -5.12 -10.49 -4.63
CA PHE A 5 -4.01 -10.67 -3.70
C PHE A 5 -4.35 -9.95 -2.39
N THR A 6 -4.01 -10.56 -1.27
CA THR A 6 -4.19 -10.00 0.07
C THR A 6 -3.00 -10.36 0.95
N THR A 7 -2.63 -9.47 1.86
CA THR A 7 -1.60 -9.71 2.87
C THR A 7 -1.83 -8.82 4.09
N HIS A 8 -1.22 -9.16 5.22
CA HIS A 8 -1.11 -8.29 6.40
C HIS A 8 0.23 -7.57 6.45
N ASP A 9 1.20 -8.02 5.67
CA ASP A 9 2.58 -7.54 5.68
C ASP A 9 2.75 -6.47 4.59
N ASN A 10 3.20 -5.28 5.00
CA ASN A 10 3.36 -4.14 4.09
C ASN A 10 4.53 -4.34 3.11
N PHE A 11 5.56 -5.11 3.47
CA PHE A 11 6.62 -5.49 2.54
C PHE A 11 6.03 -6.31 1.38
N ASP A 12 5.30 -7.38 1.70
CA ASP A 12 4.65 -8.25 0.72
C ASP A 12 3.63 -7.46 -0.13
N PHE A 13 2.93 -6.50 0.48
CA PHE A 13 2.03 -5.61 -0.26
C PHE A 13 2.79 -4.76 -1.28
N SER A 14 3.82 -4.05 -0.83
CA SER A 14 4.59 -3.11 -1.64
C SER A 14 5.27 -3.78 -2.85
N VAL A 15 5.75 -5.02 -2.71
CA VAL A 15 6.39 -5.76 -3.82
C VAL A 15 5.38 -6.33 -4.82
N ASN A 16 4.11 -6.46 -4.44
CA ASN A 16 3.07 -7.08 -5.27
C ASN A 16 2.17 -6.05 -6.00
N ILE A 17 2.26 -4.78 -5.68
CA ILE A 17 1.51 -3.72 -6.38
C ILE A 17 2.35 -3.09 -7.49
N GLN A 18 1.67 -2.47 -8.45
CA GLN A 18 2.31 -1.71 -9.52
C GLN A 18 1.50 -0.47 -9.85
N ARG A 19 2.14 0.50 -10.51
CA ARG A 19 1.45 1.67 -11.04
C ARG A 19 0.24 1.27 -11.88
N GLY A 20 -0.92 1.86 -11.59
CA GLY A 20 -2.18 1.57 -12.26
C GLY A 20 -3.09 0.59 -11.51
N ASP A 21 -2.62 0.00 -10.42
CA ASP A 21 -3.46 -0.84 -9.57
C ASP A 21 -4.44 -0.03 -8.74
N PHE A 22 -5.63 -0.59 -8.54
CA PHE A 22 -6.47 -0.23 -7.40
C PHE A 22 -6.08 -1.12 -6.22
N VAL A 23 -6.04 -0.51 -5.04
CA VAL A 23 -5.70 -1.16 -3.78
C VAL A 23 -6.76 -0.88 -2.74
N SER A 24 -6.87 -1.75 -1.76
CA SER A 24 -7.87 -1.67 -0.69
C SER A 24 -7.27 -1.99 0.67
N LEU A 25 -7.89 -1.48 1.73
CA LEU A 25 -7.63 -1.87 3.10
C LEU A 25 -8.92 -2.38 3.73
N ASP A 26 -8.79 -3.46 4.48
CA ASP A 26 -9.77 -4.00 5.42
C ASP A 26 -9.17 -3.69 6.80
N VAL A 27 -9.63 -2.58 7.40
CA VAL A 27 -8.98 -1.93 8.54
C VAL A 27 -9.18 -2.77 9.79
N ASP A 28 -10.38 -3.29 9.98
CA ASP A 28 -10.75 -4.12 11.14
C ASP A 28 -10.45 -5.61 10.94
N ASN A 29 -9.95 -6.00 9.75
CA ASN A 29 -9.67 -7.39 9.35
C ASN A 29 -10.88 -8.32 9.51
N ASP A 30 -12.07 -7.82 9.19
CA ASP A 30 -13.34 -8.55 9.30
C ASP A 30 -13.86 -9.02 7.93
N GLY A 31 -13.18 -8.64 6.84
CA GLY A 31 -13.51 -8.97 5.47
C GLY A 31 -14.21 -7.86 4.69
N ASP A 32 -14.55 -6.75 5.35
CA ASP A 32 -15.07 -5.55 4.69
C ASP A 32 -13.90 -4.65 4.22
N TRP A 33 -14.00 -4.12 3.00
CA TRP A 33 -12.96 -3.27 2.41
C TRP A 33 -13.29 -1.80 2.64
N ASP A 34 -12.81 -1.24 3.74
CA ASP A 34 -13.16 0.10 4.26
C ASP A 34 -12.52 1.25 3.45
N HIS A 35 -11.33 1.02 2.93
CA HIS A 35 -10.55 2.07 2.27
C HIS A 35 -10.03 1.61 0.91
N MET A 36 -9.90 2.56 -0.03
CA MET A 36 -9.51 2.30 -1.41
C MET A 36 -8.54 3.38 -1.89
N GLY A 37 -7.52 2.95 -2.62
CA GLY A 37 -6.51 3.83 -3.22
C GLY A 37 -6.19 3.43 -4.65
N PHE A 38 -5.52 4.34 -5.37
CA PHE A 38 -4.98 4.09 -6.70
C PHE A 38 -3.47 4.33 -6.70
N VAL A 39 -2.71 3.33 -7.15
CA VAL A 39 -1.25 3.38 -7.17
C VAL A 39 -0.79 4.24 -8.34
N THR A 40 -0.28 5.44 -8.04
CA THR A 40 0.22 6.40 -9.05
C THR A 40 1.68 6.18 -9.40
N ASN A 41 2.46 5.60 -8.47
CA ASN A 41 3.85 5.22 -8.70
C ASN A 41 4.32 4.15 -7.69
N VAL A 42 5.43 3.49 -7.99
CA VAL A 42 6.12 2.54 -7.10
C VAL A 42 7.62 2.75 -7.27
N ASP A 43 8.38 2.73 -6.18
CA ASP A 43 9.83 2.92 -6.15
C ASP A 43 10.52 1.57 -5.90
N PHE A 44 10.73 0.81 -6.98
CA PHE A 44 11.18 -0.58 -6.91
C PHE A 44 12.62 -0.80 -7.38
N MET A 45 13.26 0.17 -8.07
CA MET A 45 14.66 0.02 -8.50
C MET A 45 15.27 1.28 -9.12
N TYR A 46 16.44 1.69 -8.61
CA TYR A 46 17.40 2.52 -9.36
C TYR A 46 18.61 1.66 -9.78
N GLU A 47 19.48 2.19 -10.63
CA GLU A 47 20.70 1.52 -11.11
C GLU A 47 21.62 1.05 -9.96
N ASP A 48 21.49 1.64 -8.77
CA ASP A 48 22.24 1.35 -7.53
C ASP A 48 21.58 0.32 -6.58
N GLY A 49 20.42 -0.24 -6.95
CA GLY A 49 19.73 -1.31 -6.21
C GLY A 49 18.36 -0.94 -5.66
N TYR A 50 17.88 -1.73 -4.68
CA TYR A 50 16.60 -1.54 -4.02
C TYR A 50 16.70 -0.46 -2.93
N HIS A 51 15.82 0.52 -2.99
CA HIS A 51 15.65 1.53 -1.95
C HIS A 51 14.45 1.13 -1.10
N TYR A 52 14.69 0.81 0.16
CA TYR A 52 13.64 0.44 1.10
C TYR A 52 13.39 1.61 2.04
N GLN A 53 12.12 1.83 2.36
CA GLN A 53 11.73 2.58 3.54
C GLN A 53 11.62 1.62 4.73
N GLU A 54 11.67 2.17 5.94
CA GLU A 54 11.56 1.41 7.18
C GLU A 54 10.71 2.20 8.17
N ASN A 55 9.71 1.56 8.75
CA ASN A 55 8.86 2.10 9.80
C ASN A 55 8.79 1.11 10.97
N GLU A 56 7.83 1.29 11.88
CA GLU A 56 7.70 0.44 13.07
C GLU A 56 7.34 -1.02 12.77
N THR A 57 6.70 -1.30 11.62
CA THR A 57 6.28 -2.66 11.23
C THR A 57 7.35 -3.39 10.42
N GLY A 58 8.22 -2.65 9.73
CA GLY A 58 9.38 -3.21 9.05
C GLY A 58 9.76 -2.42 7.81
N LYS A 59 10.39 -3.12 6.86
CA LYS A 59 10.84 -2.54 5.60
C LYS A 59 9.78 -2.67 4.53
N TYR A 60 9.71 -1.72 3.61
CA TYR A 60 8.83 -1.79 2.44
C TYR A 60 9.44 -1.02 1.26
N LEU A 61 8.96 -1.32 0.05
CA LEU A 61 9.27 -0.49 -1.12
C LEU A 61 8.34 0.71 -1.14
N ASP A 62 8.86 1.91 -1.34
CA ASP A 62 7.99 3.10 -1.31
C ASP A 62 6.99 3.04 -2.48
N TYR A 63 5.75 3.47 -2.22
CA TYR A 63 4.68 3.47 -3.20
C TYR A 63 3.85 4.73 -3.05
N LYS A 64 3.37 5.23 -4.19
CA LYS A 64 2.60 6.46 -4.24
C LYS A 64 1.13 6.15 -4.46
N ILE A 65 0.28 6.61 -3.56
CA ILE A 65 -1.16 6.39 -3.62
C ILE A 65 -1.88 7.72 -3.77
N ALA A 66 -2.85 7.73 -4.67
CA ALA A 66 -3.90 8.73 -4.69
C ALA A 66 -5.17 8.15 -4.04
N GLN A 67 -5.72 8.85 -3.05
CA GLN A 67 -6.94 8.44 -2.35
C GLN A 67 -7.87 9.64 -2.10
N HIS A 68 -9.16 9.35 -1.91
CA HIS A 68 -10.21 10.36 -1.92
C HIS A 68 -10.54 10.95 -0.53
N SER A 69 -10.56 10.16 0.54
CA SER A 69 -11.00 10.56 1.88
C SER A 69 -10.31 11.83 2.39
N ASP A 70 -8.98 11.92 2.26
CA ASP A 70 -8.19 13.09 2.66
C ASP A 70 -7.59 13.83 1.46
N ASN A 71 -7.96 13.39 0.26
CA ASN A 71 -7.61 14.01 -1.02
C ASN A 71 -6.10 14.28 -1.18
N TYR A 72 -5.30 13.20 -1.19
CA TYR A 72 -3.86 13.29 -1.44
C TYR A 72 -3.42 12.45 -2.64
N ASN A 73 -2.20 12.74 -3.10
CA ASN A 73 -1.39 11.88 -3.97
C ASN A 73 0.04 11.90 -3.42
N ALA A 74 0.32 10.97 -2.52
CA ALA A 74 1.45 11.02 -1.59
C ALA A 74 2.19 9.69 -1.56
N TRP A 75 3.48 9.73 -1.27
CA TRP A 75 4.27 8.51 -1.04
C TRP A 75 3.91 7.89 0.30
N ALA A 76 4.06 6.58 0.45
CA ALA A 76 3.77 5.88 1.70
C ALA A 76 4.66 6.41 2.83
N SER A 77 5.89 6.79 2.52
CA SER A 77 6.80 7.44 3.46
C SER A 77 6.46 8.88 3.85
N GLU A 78 5.50 9.52 3.17
CA GLU A 78 5.03 10.87 3.51
C GLU A 78 3.97 10.76 4.60
N GLU A 79 4.11 11.55 5.67
CA GLU A 79 3.24 11.54 6.86
C GLU A 79 1.74 11.60 6.55
N VAL A 80 1.32 12.20 5.43
CA VAL A 80 -0.11 12.29 5.08
C VAL A 80 -0.71 10.98 4.58
N ASN A 81 0.11 10.00 4.17
CA ASN A 81 -0.36 8.80 3.48
C ASN A 81 -0.87 7.75 4.45
N HIS A 82 -0.07 7.37 5.45
CA HIS A 82 -0.36 6.39 6.49
C HIS A 82 -0.64 4.95 6.03
N TRP A 83 -0.53 4.61 4.73
CA TRP A 83 -0.76 3.23 4.28
C TRP A 83 0.29 2.26 4.81
N ASP A 84 1.50 2.72 5.09
CA ASP A 84 2.57 1.87 5.59
C ASP A 84 2.43 1.51 7.08
N GLU A 85 1.61 2.25 7.82
CA GLU A 85 1.36 2.05 9.25
C GLU A 85 0.24 1.02 9.52
N GLN A 86 -0.58 0.72 8.51
CA GLN A 86 -1.81 -0.08 8.67
C GLN A 86 -1.55 -1.52 9.11
N GLU A 87 -0.36 -2.06 8.83
CA GLU A 87 0.06 -3.38 9.32
C GLU A 87 0.11 -3.41 10.85
N GLY A 88 0.60 -2.33 11.48
CA GLY A 88 0.73 -2.22 12.93
C GLY A 88 -0.63 -2.19 13.64
N ASP A 89 -1.63 -1.66 12.94
CA ASP A 89 -3.02 -1.62 13.39
C ASP A 89 -3.77 -2.94 13.11
N GLY A 90 -3.13 -3.90 12.43
CA GLY A 90 -3.67 -5.23 12.15
C GLY A 90 -4.53 -5.32 10.88
N ALA A 91 -4.52 -4.27 10.05
CA ALA A 91 -5.28 -4.22 8.81
C ALA A 91 -4.82 -5.29 7.80
N ARG A 92 -5.68 -5.56 6.82
CA ARG A 92 -5.37 -6.38 5.66
C ARG A 92 -5.32 -5.51 4.41
N TYR A 93 -4.22 -5.62 3.67
CA TYR A 93 -4.08 -5.02 2.35
C TYR A 93 -4.71 -5.90 1.28
N GLY A 94 -5.26 -5.27 0.24
CA GLY A 94 -5.81 -5.91 -0.93
C GLY A 94 -5.35 -5.24 -2.22
N ARG A 95 -5.08 -6.04 -3.26
CA ARG A 95 -4.85 -5.56 -4.62
C ARG A 95 -6.02 -5.98 -5.52
N VAL A 96 -6.64 -5.01 -6.17
CA VAL A 96 -7.82 -5.20 -7.03
C VAL A 96 -7.42 -5.15 -8.50
N ARG A 97 -7.64 -6.25 -9.22
CA ARG A 97 -7.36 -6.37 -10.67
C ARG A 97 -8.52 -7.07 -11.41
N ARG A 98 -8.47 -7.03 -12.75
CA ARG A 98 -9.44 -7.68 -13.63
C ARG A 98 -9.22 -9.18 -13.71
#